data_AF-A0A7X6A851-F1
#
_entry.id   AF-A0A7X6A851-F1
#
_cell.length_a   1.000
_cell.length_b   1.000
_cell.length_c   1.000
_cell.angle_alpha   90.00
_cell.angle_beta   90.00
_cell.angle_gamma   90.00
#
_symmetry.space_group_name_H-M   'P 1'
#
loop_
_entity.id
_entity.type
_entity.pdbx_description
1 polymer ?
#
loop_
_entity_poly.entity_id
_entity_poly.type
_entity_poly.pdbx_seq_one_letter_code
_entity_poly.pdbx_strand_id
1 'polypeptide(L)' 'APFHSGFGPLLDGVVRAETCYPYRCSHCSGADDCNAACADDIESVIEQVGAENVAAVIGEPVHGAGGVIPPTPSYWPRV' A
#
# COMPACT_ATOMS: atom_id res chain seq x y z
N ALA A 1 6.73 -12.88 0.85
CA ALA A 1 6.58 -12.58 -0.59
C ALA A 1 7.48 -13.50 -1.40
N PRO A 2 7.02 -14.06 -2.54
CA PRO A 2 7.77 -15.05 -3.32
C PRO A 2 9.16 -14.55 -3.78
N PHE A 3 9.29 -13.26 -4.06
CA PHE A 3 10.57 -12.65 -4.49
C PHE A 3 11.58 -12.38 -3.37
N HIS A 4 11.21 -12.59 -2.09
CA HIS A 4 12.15 -12.45 -0.96
C HIS A 4 12.60 -13.80 -0.40
N SER A 5 11.91 -14.89 -0.73
CA SER A 5 12.23 -16.20 -0.17
C SER A 5 13.62 -16.65 -0.63
N GLY A 6 14.48 -17.04 0.31
CA GLY A 6 15.86 -17.44 0.02
C GLY A 6 16.85 -16.28 -0.17
N PHE A 7 16.39 -15.01 -0.05
CA PHE A 7 17.23 -13.82 -0.10
C PHE A 7 17.18 -13.07 1.24
N GLY A 8 18.33 -12.59 1.71
CA GLY A 8 18.39 -11.81 2.95
C GLY A 8 19.82 -11.49 3.39
N PRO A 9 20.02 -10.40 4.17
CA PRO A 9 19.01 -9.43 4.58
C PRO A 9 18.50 -8.58 3.39
N LEU A 10 17.25 -8.10 3.47
CA LEU A 10 16.70 -7.18 2.47
C LEU A 10 17.26 -5.77 2.70
N LEU A 11 17.04 -4.87 1.74
CA LEU A 11 17.43 -3.47 1.86
C LEU A 11 16.79 -2.84 3.10
N ASP A 12 17.62 -2.21 3.93
CA ASP A 12 17.18 -1.50 5.13
C ASP A 12 16.41 -0.21 4.77
N GLY A 13 15.53 0.24 5.66
CA GLY A 13 14.70 1.44 5.46
C GLY A 13 13.52 1.26 4.50
N VAL A 14 13.27 0.05 3.97
CA VAL A 14 12.11 -0.23 3.12
C VAL A 14 10.98 -0.86 3.94
N VAL A 15 10.04 -0.02 4.36
CA VAL A 15 8.77 -0.43 4.98
C VAL A 15 7.64 -0.51 3.95
N ARG A 16 6.53 -1.17 4.30
CA ARG A 16 5.40 -1.41 3.38
C ARG A 16 4.11 -0.98 4.05
N ALA A 17 3.31 -0.21 3.32
CA ALA A 17 1.91 0.04 3.65
C ALA A 17 1.00 -1.01 3.00
N GLU A 18 -0.26 -1.03 3.42
CA GLU A 18 -1.30 -1.91 2.91
C GLU A 18 -1.59 -1.65 1.42
N THR A 19 -1.90 -2.72 0.69
CA THR A 19 -2.27 -2.64 -0.72
C THR A 19 -3.74 -2.23 -0.88
N CYS A 20 -4.02 -1.25 -1.75
CA CYS A 20 -5.38 -0.97 -2.20
C CYS A 20 -5.90 -2.11 -3.08
N TYR A 21 -6.54 -3.11 -2.45
CA TYR A 21 -7.16 -4.22 -3.16
C TYR A 21 -8.65 -4.31 -2.83
N PRO A 22 -9.53 -3.66 -3.61
CA PRO A 22 -10.96 -3.55 -3.30
C PRO A 22 -11.66 -4.89 -3.01
N TYR A 23 -11.35 -5.94 -3.78
CA TYR A 23 -11.94 -7.28 -3.61
C TYR A 23 -11.53 -7.98 -2.30
N ARG A 24 -10.35 -7.67 -1.73
CA ARG A 24 -9.83 -8.29 -0.50
C ARG A 24 -9.65 -7.31 0.66
N CYS A 25 -10.12 -6.09 0.48
CA CYS A 25 -9.95 -5.03 1.46
C CYS A 25 -10.80 -5.32 2.70
N SER A 26 -10.13 -5.49 3.84
CA SER A 26 -10.73 -5.68 5.16
C SER A 26 -11.66 -4.52 5.55
N HIS A 27 -11.27 -3.30 5.20
CA HIS A 27 -12.02 -2.07 5.47
C HIS A 27 -13.26 -1.88 4.60
N CYS A 28 -13.36 -2.64 3.51
CA CYS A 28 -14.32 -2.37 2.45
C CYS A 28 -15.48 -3.35 2.47
N SER A 29 -15.32 -4.55 3.04
CA SER A 29 -16.36 -5.58 3.18
C SER A 29 -17.22 -5.82 1.93
N GLY A 30 -16.67 -5.59 0.72
CA GLY A 30 -17.39 -5.71 -0.55
C GLY A 30 -18.36 -4.58 -0.88
N ALA A 31 -18.31 -3.44 -0.18
CA ALA A 31 -19.09 -2.25 -0.48
C ALA A 31 -18.52 -1.48 -1.69
N ASP A 32 -19.42 -0.90 -2.49
CA ASP A 32 -19.09 -0.11 -3.70
C ASP A 32 -18.31 1.18 -3.36
N ASP A 33 -18.49 1.71 -2.15
CA ASP A 33 -17.87 2.94 -1.65
C ASP A 33 -16.72 2.64 -0.68
N CYS A 34 -15.69 1.94 -1.17
CA CYS A 34 -14.42 1.91 -0.46
C CYS A 34 -13.83 3.33 -0.43
N ASN A 35 -13.80 3.90 0.78
CA ASN A 35 -13.29 5.24 1.09
C ASN A 35 -11.77 5.38 1.00
N ALA A 36 -11.07 4.42 0.37
CA ALA A 36 -9.62 4.33 0.32
C ALA A 36 -8.96 4.31 1.72
N ALA A 37 -9.55 3.65 2.73
CA ALA A 37 -8.93 3.47 4.05
C ALA A 37 -7.52 2.84 4.00
N CYS A 38 -7.23 2.03 2.99
CA CYS A 38 -5.87 1.53 2.71
C CYS A 38 -4.83 2.64 2.40
N ALA A 39 -5.26 3.81 1.95
CA ALA A 39 -4.38 4.98 1.80
C ALA A 39 -4.05 5.63 3.16
N ASP A 40 -4.94 5.53 4.16
CA ASP A 40 -4.67 6.02 5.52
C ASP A 40 -3.54 5.21 6.22
N ASP A 41 -3.29 3.98 5.77
CA ASP A 41 -2.18 3.18 6.28
C ASP A 41 -0.81 3.77 5.87
N ILE A 42 -0.72 4.49 4.73
CA ILE A 42 0.51 5.19 4.35
C ILE A 42 0.86 6.25 5.39
N GLU A 43 -0.12 7.04 5.83
CA GLU A 43 0.05 8.03 6.88
C GLU A 43 0.45 7.37 8.21
N SER A 44 -0.23 6.29 8.58
CA SER A 44 0.08 5.51 9.78
C SER A 44 1.52 4.97 9.77
N VAL A 45 2.00 4.49 8.63
CA VAL A 45 3.39 4.03 8.45
C VAL A 45 4.39 5.19 8.51
N ILE A 46 4.07 6.34 7.91
CA ILE A 46 4.91 7.53 7.97
C ILE A 46 5.06 8.01 9.43
N GLU A 47 3.99 8.04 10.20
CA GLU A 47 4.01 8.40 11.62
C GLU A 47 4.86 7.43 12.46
N GLN A 48 4.77 6.12 12.18
CA GLN A 48 5.57 5.10 12.86
C GLN A 48 7.07 5.23 12.57
N VAL A 49 7.43 5.60 11.34
CA VAL A 49 8.83 5.82 10.93
C VAL A 49 9.36 7.19 11.39
N GLY A 50 8.47 8.15 11.60
CA GLY A 50 8.80 9.57 11.76
C GLY A 50 8.95 10.23 10.38
N ALA A 51 8.15 11.26 10.11
CA ALA A 51 8.08 11.90 8.79
C ALA A 51 9.43 12.47 8.32
N GLU A 52 10.28 12.91 9.25
CA GLU A 52 11.64 13.38 8.98
C GLU A 52 12.59 12.29 8.46
N ASN A 53 12.24 11.02 8.64
CA ASN A 53 13.02 9.87 8.19
C ASN A 53 12.48 9.26 6.88
N VAL A 54 11.40 9.79 6.31
CA VAL A 54 10.77 9.28 5.07
C VAL A 54 11.20 10.12 3.87
N ALA A 55 11.91 9.50 2.93
CA ALA A 55 12.35 10.17 1.72
C ALA A 55 11.30 10.14 0.59
N ALA A 56 10.55 9.04 0.46
CA ALA A 56 9.60 8.85 -0.63
C ALA A 56 8.56 7.76 -0.32
N VAL A 57 7.42 7.86 -1.00
CA VAL A 57 6.42 6.79 -1.15
C VAL A 57 6.46 6.31 -2.59
N ILE A 58 6.45 4.99 -2.80
CA ILE A 58 6.45 4.37 -4.14
C ILE A 58 5.24 3.46 -4.31
N GLY A 59 4.49 3.67 -5.40
CA GLY A 59 3.32 2.86 -5.75
C GLY A 59 3.08 2.84 -7.26
N GLU A 60 2.64 1.70 -7.79
CA GLU A 60 2.23 1.56 -9.19
C GLU A 60 0.82 2.12 -9.39
N PRO A 61 0.51 2.90 -10.45
CA PRO A 61 -0.85 3.39 -10.70
C PRO A 61 -1.92 2.29 -10.69
N VAL A 62 -1.54 1.11 -11.20
CA VAL A 62 -2.27 -0.16 -11.16
C VAL A 62 -1.23 -1.24 -10.88
N HIS A 63 -1.45 -2.10 -9.89
CA HIS A 63 -0.51 -3.18 -9.59
C HIS A 63 -0.50 -4.23 -10.71
N GLY A 64 0.62 -4.36 -11.43
CA GLY A 64 0.77 -5.30 -12.53
C GLY A 64 0.94 -6.73 -12.05
N ALA A 65 2.16 -7.07 -11.64
CA ALA A 65 2.53 -8.43 -11.22
C ALA A 65 1.80 -8.90 -9.94
N GLY A 66 1.31 -7.96 -9.14
CA GLY A 66 0.47 -8.24 -7.96
C GLY A 66 -0.90 -8.84 -8.29
N GLY A 67 -1.33 -8.78 -9.55
CA GLY A 67 -2.56 -9.41 -10.04
C GLY A 67 -3.48 -8.51 -10.86
N VAL A 68 -2.95 -7.48 -11.55
CA VAL A 68 -3.72 -6.49 -12.30
C VAL A 68 -4.84 -5.91 -11.43
N ILE A 69 -4.44 -5.15 -10.40
CA ILE A 69 -5.34 -4.63 -9.37
C ILE A 69 -5.46 -3.11 -9.56
N PRO A 70 -6.56 -2.62 -10.18
CA PRO A 70 -6.87 -1.20 -10.18
C PRO A 70 -7.26 -0.76 -8.77
N PRO A 71 -6.76 0.40 -8.30
CA PRO A 71 -7.20 0.97 -7.04
C PRO A 71 -8.63 1.53 -7.16
N THR A 72 -9.24 1.90 -6.04
CA THR A 72 -10.48 2.67 -6.08
C THR A 72 -10.24 4.07 -6.67
N PRO A 73 -11.27 4.70 -7.27
CA PRO A 73 -11.13 6.06 -7.81
C PRO A 73 -10.69 7.10 -6.76
N SER A 74 -10.99 6.85 -5.48
CA SER A 74 -10.64 7.71 -4.35
C SER A 74 -9.21 7.51 -3.82
N TYR A 75 -8.50 6.45 -4.21
CA TYR A 75 -7.18 6.12 -3.67
C TYR A 75 -6.12 7.18 -3.98
N TRP A 76 -5.82 7.43 -5.27
CA TRP A 76 -4.79 8.39 -5.65
C TRP A 76 -5.08 9.83 -5.25
N PRO A 77 -6.34 10.32 -5.25
CA PRO A 77 -6.65 11.62 -4.66
C PRO A 77 -6.40 11.72 -3.14
N ARG A 78 -6.39 10.60 -2.40
CA ARG A 78 -6.16 10.55 -0.95
C ARG A 78 -4.67 10.42 -0.59
N VAL A 79 -3.88 9.73 -1.42
CA VAL A 79 -2.41 9.61 -1.29
C VAL A 79 -1.73 10.94 -1.57
#